data_AF-A0A0C2FW32-F1
#
_entry.id   AF-A0A0C2FW32-F1
#
_cell.length_a   1.000
_cell.length_b   1.000
_cell.length_c   1.000
_cell.angle_alpha   90.00
_cell.angle_beta   90.00
_cell.angle_gamma   90.00
#
_symmetry.space_group_name_H-M   'P 1'
#
loop_
_entity.id
_entity.type
_entity.pdbx_description
1 polymer ?
#
loop_
_entity_poly.entity_id
_entity_poly.type
_entity_poly.pdbx_seq_one_letter_code
_entity_poly.pdbx_strand_id
1 'polypeptide(L)'
;MDGLVRGVVLVTDPLKKKMLQGKIKELCGAKRDGFPGLQPVSLERSREADNLKLLAQRPYMVSWKADGMRYMVYICDENEIYAFDRDNEVKDERGNMVDLPRLLIYDIIHFE
;
A
#
# COMPACT_ATOMS: atom_id res chain seq x y z
N MET A 1 10.03 12.00 -9.91
CA MET A 1 9.45 10.77 -10.49
C MET A 1 7.96 11.01 -10.50
N ASP A 2 7.38 11.21 -11.68
CA ASP A 2 6.07 11.85 -11.83
C ASP A 2 4.91 10.88 -11.53
N GLY A 3 5.24 9.72 -10.94
CA GLY A 3 4.31 8.69 -10.49
C GLY A 3 3.43 8.06 -11.57
N LEU A 4 3.70 8.38 -12.84
CA LEU A 4 3.01 7.86 -14.01
C LEU A 4 3.51 6.45 -14.31
N VAL A 5 2.72 5.47 -13.87
CA VAL A 5 2.86 4.08 -14.27
C VAL A 5 2.10 3.88 -15.58
N ARG A 6 2.75 3.32 -16.60
CA ARG A 6 2.08 2.99 -17.86
C ARG A 6 1.00 1.92 -17.62
N GLY A 7 -0.14 2.06 -18.29
CA GLY A 7 -1.29 1.14 -18.12
C GLY A 7 -2.21 1.47 -16.94
N VAL A 8 -1.84 2.47 -16.14
CA VAL A 8 -2.57 2.87 -14.94
C VAL A 8 -3.22 4.24 -15.13
N VAL A 9 -4.54 4.34 -14.94
CA VAL A 9 -5.30 5.60 -15.08
C VAL A 9 -5.79 6.06 -13.71
N LEU A 10 -5.75 7.36 -13.46
CA LEU A 10 -6.31 7.91 -12.24
C LEU A 10 -7.84 7.75 -12.25
N VAL A 11 -8.41 7.23 -11.16
CA VAL A 11 -9.85 7.22 -10.95
C VAL A 11 -10.29 8.64 -10.60
N THR A 12 -10.87 9.33 -11.58
CA THR A 12 -11.34 10.71 -11.42
C THR A 12 -12.75 10.81 -10.83
N ASP A 13 -13.51 9.71 -10.84
CA ASP A 13 -14.88 9.68 -10.30
C ASP A 13 -14.85 9.76 -8.75
N PRO A 14 -15.39 10.84 -8.16
CA PRO A 14 -15.37 11.04 -6.72
C PRO A 14 -16.23 10.03 -5.94
N LEU A 15 -17.31 9.51 -6.54
CA LEU A 15 -18.16 8.49 -5.89
C LEU A 15 -17.42 7.16 -5.82
N LYS A 16 -16.82 6.75 -6.94
CA LYS A 16 -16.01 5.53 -7.02
C LYS A 16 -14.81 5.60 -6.09
N LYS A 17 -14.10 6.73 -6.04
CA LYS A 17 -13.00 6.97 -5.10
C LYS A 17 -13.44 6.80 -3.64
N LYS A 18 -14.54 7.43 -3.23
CA LYS A 18 -15.06 7.33 -1.86
C LYS A 18 -15.50 5.90 -1.50
N MET A 19 -16.15 5.20 -2.43
CA MET A 19 -16.55 3.81 -2.25
C MET A 19 -15.33 2.90 -2.03
N LEU A 20 -14.31 3.03 -2.88
CA LEU A 20 -13.08 2.25 -2.80
C LEU A 20 -12.29 2.54 -1.51
N GLN A 21 -12.16 3.82 -1.14
CA GLN A 21 -11.54 4.24 0.12
C GLN A 21 -12.30 3.69 1.35
N GLY A 22 -13.63 3.68 1.30
CA GLY A 22 -14.46 3.06 2.34
C GLY A 22 -14.24 1.56 2.45
N LYS A 23 -14.17 0.87 1.29
CA LYS A 23 -13.98 -0.58 1.23
C LYS A 23 -12.63 -1.00 1.80
N ILE A 24 -11.53 -0.36 1.40
CA ILE A 24 -10.20 -0.70 1.95
C ILE A 24 -10.12 -0.41 3.45
N LYS A 25 -10.80 0.63 3.94
CA LYS A 25 -10.83 0.98 5.36
C LYS A 25 -11.53 -0.09 6.18
N GLU A 26 -12.67 -0.57 5.69
CA GLU A 26 -13.43 -1.69 6.26
C GLU A 26 -12.57 -2.96 6.29
N LEU A 27 -12.01 -3.33 5.15
CA LEU A 27 -11.18 -4.53 4.98
C LEU A 27 -9.93 -4.52 5.88
N CYS A 28 -9.26 -3.37 6.02
CA CYS A 28 -8.09 -3.23 6.89
C CYS A 28 -8.44 -2.99 8.38
N GLY A 29 -9.73 -2.88 8.73
CA GLY A 29 -10.16 -2.53 10.09
C GLY A 29 -9.66 -1.15 10.57
N ALA A 30 -9.35 -0.24 9.64
CA ALA A 30 -8.75 1.03 9.95
C ALA A 30 -9.77 2.00 10.56
N LYS A 31 -9.49 2.50 11.76
CA LYS A 31 -10.39 3.43 12.47
C LYS A 31 -10.24 4.88 12.01
N ARG A 32 -9.05 5.25 11.55
CA ARG A 32 -8.70 6.62 11.13
C ARG A 32 -8.96 6.79 9.64
N ASP A 33 -9.23 8.03 9.25
CA ASP A 33 -9.28 8.41 7.84
C ASP A 33 -7.86 8.53 7.28
N GLY A 34 -7.68 8.13 6.03
CA GLY A 34 -6.39 8.13 5.32
C GLY A 34 -5.96 6.73 4.85
N PHE A 35 -4.71 6.62 4.40
CA PHE A 35 -4.14 5.38 3.90
C PHE A 35 -4.04 4.32 5.01
N PRO A 36 -4.69 3.15 4.88
CA PRO A 36 -4.78 2.16 5.95
C PRO A 36 -3.50 1.31 6.14
N GLY A 37 -2.48 1.47 5.29
CA GLY A 37 -1.25 0.67 5.38
C GLY A 37 -0.33 1.07 6.55
N LEU A 38 0.29 0.06 7.16
CA LEU A 38 1.18 0.19 8.33
C LEU A 38 2.39 1.09 8.05
N GLN A 39 2.62 2.14 8.82
CA GLN A 39 3.80 2.99 8.65
C GLN A 39 5.00 2.43 9.45
N PRO A 40 6.15 2.18 8.81
CA PRO A 40 7.34 1.73 9.53
C PRO A 40 7.86 2.85 10.44
N VAL A 41 8.43 2.47 11.58
CA VAL A 41 9.12 3.40 12.49
C VAL A 41 10.63 3.31 12.31
N SER A 42 11.32 4.41 12.60
CA SER A 42 12.78 4.44 12.61
C SER A 42 13.32 3.48 13.68
N LEU A 43 14.33 2.68 13.31
CA LEU A 43 15.05 1.85 14.27
C LEU A 43 15.94 2.76 15.13
N GLU A 44 15.81 2.67 16.44
CA GLU A 44 16.47 3.57 17.39
C GLU A 44 16.92 2.83 18.65
N ARG A 45 18.01 3.34 19.23
CA ARG A 45 18.64 2.84 20.46
C ARG A 45 19.00 3.98 21.42
N SER A 46 18.19 5.04 21.44
CA SER A 46 18.39 6.19 22.33
C SER A 46 17.88 5.87 23.74
N ARG A 47 18.08 6.78 24.68
CA ARG A 47 17.58 6.62 26.05
C ARG A 47 16.06 6.80 26.12
N GLU A 48 15.54 7.60 25.20
CA GLU A 48 14.14 8.00 25.10
C GLU A 48 13.32 6.96 24.31
N ALA A 49 13.93 6.33 23.30
CA ALA A 49 13.32 5.27 22.50
C ALA A 49 14.35 4.19 22.12
N ASP A 50 14.20 2.99 22.72
CA ASP A 50 14.97 1.80 22.38
C ASP A 50 14.03 0.70 21.87
N ASN A 51 13.90 0.62 20.55
CA ASN A 51 13.11 -0.41 19.87
C ASN A 51 13.99 -1.56 19.33
N LEU A 52 15.32 -1.41 19.34
CA LEU A 52 16.25 -2.45 18.91
C LEU A 52 16.13 -3.71 19.78
N LYS A 53 15.89 -3.54 21.08
CA LYS A 53 15.66 -4.66 22.01
C LYS A 53 14.51 -5.59 21.59
N LEU A 54 13.53 -5.10 20.83
CA LEU A 54 12.40 -5.91 20.37
C LEU A 54 12.84 -7.02 19.41
N LEU A 55 13.91 -6.77 18.63
CA LEU A 55 14.47 -7.76 17.70
C LEU A 55 15.01 -9.00 18.43
N ALA A 56 15.43 -8.86 19.69
CA ALA A 56 15.88 -9.99 20.51
C ALA A 56 14.72 -10.71 21.22
N GLN A 57 13.56 -10.07 21.34
CA GLN A 57 12.41 -10.60 22.10
C GLN A 57 11.44 -11.41 21.24
N ARG A 58 11.41 -11.17 19.93
CA ARG A 58 10.48 -11.81 19.00
C ARG A 58 11.19 -12.15 17.69
N PRO A 59 10.71 -13.16 16.94
CA PRO A 59 11.21 -13.41 15.59
C PRO A 59 10.82 -12.25 14.67
N TYR A 60 11.79 -11.78 13.88
CA TYR A 60 11.60 -10.77 12.84
C TYR A 60 12.10 -11.30 11.51
N MET A 61 11.49 -10.82 10.42
CA MET A 61 12.01 -10.99 9.06
C MET A 61 12.66 -9.68 8.61
N VAL A 62 13.66 -9.78 7.74
CA VAL A 62 14.36 -8.62 7.15
C VAL A 62 14.36 -8.73 5.64
N SER A 63 14.14 -7.61 4.97
CA SER A 63 14.23 -7.47 3.52
C SER A 63 14.93 -6.17 3.16
N TRP A 64 15.30 -6.04 1.89
CA TRP A 64 15.84 -4.80 1.36
C TRP A 64 14.74 -3.75 1.22
N LYS A 65 15.07 -2.51 1.60
CA LYS A 65 14.21 -1.34 1.34
C LYS A 65 14.60 -0.78 -0.02
N ALA A 66 13.72 -0.92 -1.01
CA ALA A 66 13.88 -0.25 -2.27
C ALA A 66 13.40 1.21 -2.20
N ASP A 67 14.08 2.10 -2.93
CA ASP A 67 13.62 3.46 -3.15
C ASP A 67 12.52 3.45 -4.22
N GLY A 68 11.30 3.73 -3.81
CA GLY A 68 10.13 3.70 -4.67
C GLY A 68 8.89 4.26 -3.99
N MET A 69 7.77 4.23 -4.71
CA MET A 69 6.49 4.63 -4.16
C MET A 69 5.75 3.46 -3.54
N ARG A 70 5.06 3.72 -2.45
CA ARG A 70 4.27 2.72 -1.74
C ARG A 70 2.86 2.69 -2.30
N TYR A 71 2.44 1.51 -2.74
CA TYR A 71 1.06 1.24 -3.14
C TYR A 71 0.46 0.13 -2.29
N MET A 72 -0.82 0.25 -1.96
CA MET A 72 -1.67 -0.87 -1.59
C MET A 72 -2.47 -1.28 -2.82
N VAL A 73 -2.43 -2.55 -3.21
CA VAL A 73 -3.17 -3.07 -4.35
C VAL A 73 -4.38 -3.84 -3.85
N TYR A 74 -5.56 -3.46 -4.32
CA TYR A 74 -6.83 -4.13 -4.05
C TYR A 74 -7.31 -4.79 -5.34
N ILE A 75 -7.38 -6.13 -5.32
CA ILE A 75 -7.86 -6.94 -6.43
C ILE A 75 -9.27 -7.39 -6.06
N CYS A 76 -10.27 -6.80 -6.72
CA CYS A 76 -11.68 -7.12 -6.47
C CYS A 76 -12.18 -8.21 -7.43
N ASP A 77 -11.74 -8.18 -8.69
CA ASP A 77 -12.11 -9.12 -9.74
C ASP A 77 -11.04 -9.08 -10.86
N GLU A 78 -11.15 -9.94 -11.88
CA GLU A 78 -10.19 -10.10 -12.99
C GLU A 78 -9.86 -8.77 -13.71
N ASN A 79 -10.81 -7.84 -13.77
CA ASN A 79 -10.64 -6.53 -14.43
C ASN A 79 -10.84 -5.35 -13.46
N GLU A 80 -10.87 -5.60 -12.15
CA GLU A 80 -11.14 -4.60 -11.12
C GLU A 80 -10.01 -4.54 -10.10
N ILE A 81 -8.88 -4.01 -10.55
CA ILE A 81 -7.66 -3.89 -9.77
C ILE A 81 -7.37 -2.40 -9.53
N TYR A 82 -7.19 -2.05 -8.27
CA TYR A 82 -7.04 -0.67 -7.82
C TYR A 82 -5.78 -0.52 -6.98
N ALA A 83 -5.00 0.53 -7.24
CA ALA A 83 -3.83 0.89 -6.45
C ALA A 83 -4.05 2.19 -5.66
N PHE A 84 -3.67 2.19 -4.39
CA PHE A 84 -3.76 3.34 -3.48
C PHE A 84 -2.38 3.78 -3.03
N ASP A 85 -2.05 5.05 -3.19
CA ASP A 85 -0.83 5.63 -2.60
C ASP A 85 -1.05 6.18 -1.19
N ARG A 86 0.00 6.78 -0.60
CA ARG A 86 -0.05 7.36 0.74
C ARG A 86 -0.98 8.56 0.85
N ASP A 87 -1.21 9.27 -0.27
CA ASP A 87 -2.13 10.41 -0.34
C ASP A 87 -3.57 9.94 -0.61
N ASN A 88 -3.80 8.63 -0.68
CA ASN A 88 -5.07 7.97 -0.89
C ASN A 88 -5.67 8.27 -2.29
N GLU A 89 -4.82 8.54 -3.27
CA GLU A 89 -5.20 8.61 -4.69
C GLU A 89 -5.40 7.20 -5.26
N VAL A 90 -6.44 7.05 -6.08
CA VAL A 90 -6.87 5.76 -6.60
C VAL A 90 -6.56 5.66 -8.08
N LYS A 91 -5.93 4.55 -8.45
CA LYS A 91 -5.45 4.28 -9.79
C LYS A 91 -6.04 2.96 -10.31
N ASP A 92 -6.71 2.98 -11.46
CA ASP A 92 -7.23 1.81 -12.18
C ASP A 92 -6.17 1.24 -13.15
N GLU A 93 -6.28 -0.02 -13.51
CA GLU A 93 -5.54 -0.59 -14.64
C GLU A 93 -6.51 -1.01 -15.75
N ARG A 94 -6.23 -0.58 -16.98
CA ARG A 94 -7.02 -0.97 -18.17
C ARG A 94 -6.22 -1.91 -19.04
N GLY A 95 -6.33 -3.21 -18.76
CA GLY A 95 -6.28 -4.36 -19.68
C GLY A 95 -5.18 -4.48 -20.76
N ASN A 96 -4.19 -3.58 -20.83
CA ASN A 96 -3.15 -3.60 -21.86
C ASN A 96 -1.81 -3.92 -21.18
N MET A 97 -1.17 -5.02 -21.61
CA MET A 97 0.18 -5.37 -21.17
C MET A 97 1.19 -4.35 -21.74
N VAL A 98 1.54 -3.36 -20.94
CA VAL A 98 2.65 -2.43 -21.19
C VAL A 98 3.66 -2.66 -20.08
N ASP A 99 4.94 -2.82 -20.45
CA ASP A 99 6.13 -2.96 -19.59
C ASP A 99 5.84 -2.77 -18.09
N LEU A 100 5.58 -3.87 -17.38
CA LEU A 100 5.08 -3.83 -16.01
C LEU A 100 6.13 -3.19 -15.10
N PRO A 101 5.78 -2.17 -14.29
CA PRO A 101 6.67 -1.73 -13.24
C PRO A 101 7.03 -2.92 -12.36
N ARG A 102 8.30 -3.02 -11.96
CA ARG A 102 8.71 -4.01 -10.97
C ARG A 102 8.02 -3.69 -9.64
N LEU A 103 7.02 -4.48 -9.27
CA LEU A 103 6.36 -4.40 -7.98
C LEU A 103 7.10 -5.28 -6.97
N LEU A 104 7.50 -4.67 -5.85
CA LEU A 104 7.97 -5.41 -4.68
C LEU A 104 6.79 -5.57 -3.72
N ILE A 105 6.30 -6.80 -3.59
CA ILE A 105 5.21 -7.13 -2.68
C ILE A 105 5.82 -7.34 -1.29
N TYR A 106 5.42 -6.50 -0.34
CA TYR A 106 5.89 -6.58 1.04
C TYR A 106 4.95 -7.34 1.97
N ASP A 107 3.64 -7.30 1.68
CA ASP A 107 2.61 -7.90 2.52
C ASP A 107 1.37 -8.22 1.68
N ILE A 108 0.58 -9.21 2.11
CA ILE A 108 -0.64 -9.65 1.44
C ILE A 108 -1.71 -9.81 2.51
N ILE A 109 -2.82 -9.09 2.34
CA ILE A 109 -4.03 -9.29 3.15
C ILE A 109 -4.99 -10.12 2.30
N HIS A 110 -5.19 -11.38 2.70
CA HIS A 110 -6.13 -12.29 2.05
C HIS A 110 -7.47 -12.25 2.79
N PHE A 111 -8.56 -12.15 2.03
CA PHE A 111 -9.93 -12.19 2.53
C PHE A 111 -10.60 -13.43 1.93
N GLU A 112 -11.31 -14.21 2.76
CA GLU A 112 -12.11 -15.37 2.36
C GLU A 112 -13.54 -15.00 2.01
#